data_AF-A0A6I8UUP3-F1
#
_entry.id   AF-A0A6I8UUP3-F1
#
_cell.length_a   1.000
_cell.length_b   1.000
_cell.length_c   1.000
_cell.angle_alpha   90.00
_cell.angle_beta   90.00
_cell.angle_gamma   90.00
#
_symmetry.space_group_name_H-M   'P 1'
#
loop_
_entity.id
_entity.type
_entity.pdbx_description
1 polymer ?
#
loop_
_entity_poly.entity_id
_entity_poly.type
_entity_poly.pdbx_seq_one_letter_code
_entity_poly.pdbx_strand_id
1 'polypeptide(L)'
;MSDQLLSLLLSVFLLYGYAHSNTAIFNPCRGQKFTTPEEQRAFLDNWLKNLEGRDLDRTFKCYATCMLFDMNIMDGSGELHMEKYLETEALEKSWPKSVANCRYEFADEMDICEYGFGMANCLMSLRAATTWE
;
A
#
# COMPACT_ATOMS: atom_id res chain seq x y z
N MET A 1 -34.72 26.51 23.91
CA MET A 1 -33.36 27.08 23.74
C MET A 1 -32.26 26.01 23.78
N SER A 2 -32.45 24.89 24.50
CA SER A 2 -31.47 23.78 24.57
C SER A 2 -31.41 22.93 23.27
N ASP A 3 -32.54 22.63 22.65
CA ASP A 3 -32.58 21.74 21.46
C ASP A 3 -31.98 22.37 20.20
N GLN A 4 -32.15 23.69 20.03
CA GLN A 4 -31.53 24.43 18.94
C GLN A 4 -30.01 24.48 19.07
N LEU A 5 -29.49 24.61 20.30
CA LEU A 5 -28.06 24.58 20.57
C LEU A 5 -27.50 23.18 20.27
N LEU A 6 -28.20 22.13 20.68
CA LEU A 6 -27.80 20.74 20.41
C LEU A 6 -27.79 20.43 18.91
N SER A 7 -28.82 20.87 18.18
CA SER A 7 -28.89 20.70 16.72
C SER A 7 -27.77 21.46 16.00
N LEU A 8 -27.42 22.66 16.46
CA LEU A 8 -26.32 23.45 15.92
C LEU A 8 -24.95 22.80 16.22
N LEU A 9 -24.77 22.24 17.41
CA LEU A 9 -23.54 21.53 17.75
C LEU A 9 -23.37 20.28 16.88
N LEU A 10 -24.43 19.48 16.70
CA LEU A 10 -24.40 18.29 15.84
C LEU A 10 -24.11 18.64 14.38
N SER A 11 -24.72 19.71 13.84
CA SER A 11 -24.42 20.13 12.47
C SER A 11 -22.99 20.63 12.33
N VAL A 12 -22.44 21.35 13.32
CA VAL A 12 -21.03 21.75 13.34
C VAL A 12 -20.10 20.54 13.41
N PHE A 13 -20.40 19.53 14.23
CA PHE A 13 -19.60 18.30 14.28
C PHE A 13 -19.66 17.51 12.98
N LEU A 14 -20.82 17.42 12.33
CA LEU A 14 -20.97 16.76 11.03
C LEU A 14 -20.22 17.50 9.92
N LEU A 15 -20.33 18.84 9.88
CA LEU A 15 -19.60 19.67 8.91
C LEU A 15 -18.09 19.65 9.16
N TYR A 16 -17.66 19.66 10.43
CA TYR A 16 -16.26 19.53 10.80
C TYR A 16 -15.72 18.15 10.44
N GLY A 17 -16.47 17.08 10.71
CA GLY A 17 -16.16 15.72 10.28
C GLY A 17 -16.06 15.59 8.76
N TYR A 18 -16.93 16.25 8.00
CA TYR A 18 -16.90 16.23 6.52
C TYR A 18 -15.79 17.10 5.91
N ALA A 19 -15.46 18.23 6.55
CA ALA A 19 -14.33 19.06 6.17
C ALA A 19 -13.00 18.39 6.53
N HIS A 20 -12.95 17.64 7.64
CA HIS A 20 -11.76 16.91 8.08
C HIS A 20 -11.66 15.49 7.49
N SER A 21 -12.72 14.93 6.90
CA SER A 21 -12.63 13.72 6.08
C SER A 21 -11.97 13.99 4.72
N ASN A 22 -11.69 15.25 4.40
CA ASN A 22 -10.83 15.68 3.29
C ASN A 22 -9.40 15.99 3.78
N THR A 23 -8.85 15.16 4.66
CA THR A 23 -7.41 15.21 4.94
C THR A 23 -6.68 14.73 3.69
N ALA A 24 -5.97 15.65 3.04
CA ALA A 24 -5.12 15.44 1.86
C ALA A 24 -4.63 14.00 1.76
N ILE A 25 -4.91 13.33 0.62
CA ILE A 25 -4.40 11.99 0.30
C ILE A 25 -2.94 11.94 0.75
N PHE A 26 -2.66 11.17 1.81
CA PHE A 26 -1.30 11.02 2.29
C PHE A 26 -0.52 10.40 1.14
N ASN A 27 0.37 11.19 0.54
CA ASN A 27 1.17 10.75 -0.59
C ASN A 27 2.49 10.20 -0.03
N PRO A 28 2.71 8.87 -0.02
CA PRO A 28 3.95 8.27 0.45
C PRO A 28 5.17 8.72 -0.38
N CYS A 29 4.96 9.25 -1.58
CA CYS A 29 5.99 9.80 -2.45
C CYS A 29 6.29 11.29 -2.23
N ARG A 30 5.69 11.95 -1.23
CA ARG A 30 5.94 13.38 -1.01
C ARG A 30 7.43 13.64 -0.77
N GLY A 31 8.06 14.40 -1.67
CA GLY A 31 9.48 14.77 -1.58
C GLY A 31 10.45 13.73 -2.14
N GLN A 32 9.95 12.59 -2.66
CA GLN A 32 10.77 11.61 -3.36
C GLN A 32 10.96 12.02 -4.82
N LYS A 33 12.12 11.67 -5.39
CA LYS A 33 12.36 11.79 -6.84
C LYS A 33 11.84 10.52 -7.53
N PHE A 34 11.27 10.68 -8.72
CA PHE A 34 10.96 9.56 -9.60
C PHE A 34 12.21 8.74 -9.88
N THR A 35 12.08 7.42 -9.86
CA THR A 35 13.20 6.49 -10.07
C THR A 35 13.24 6.02 -11.52
N THR A 36 14.42 5.65 -12.01
CA THR A 36 14.53 5.06 -13.36
C THR A 36 13.98 3.63 -13.36
N PRO A 37 13.55 3.09 -14.52
CA PRO A 37 13.11 1.69 -14.61
C PRO A 37 14.16 0.68 -14.10
N GLU A 38 15.45 0.98 -14.24
CA GLU A 38 16.55 0.14 -13.73
C GLU A 38 16.63 0.18 -12.21
N GLU A 39 16.48 1.35 -11.59
CA GLU A 39 16.44 1.53 -10.14
C GLU A 39 15.22 0.82 -9.53
N GLN A 40 14.07 0.91 -10.19
CA GLN A 40 12.83 0.23 -9.83
C GLN A 40 13.00 -1.30 -9.84
N ARG A 41 13.56 -1.86 -10.92
CA ARG A 41 13.86 -3.30 -11.02
C ARG A 41 14.85 -3.74 -9.95
N ALA A 42 15.95 -3.00 -9.78
CA ALA A 42 16.95 -3.31 -8.76
C ALA A 42 16.35 -3.28 -7.35
N PHE A 43 15.45 -2.35 -7.06
CA PHE A 43 14.75 -2.28 -5.77
C PHE A 43 13.89 -3.52 -5.53
N LEU A 44 13.10 -3.97 -6.52
CA LEU A 44 12.29 -5.18 -6.41
C LEU A 44 13.13 -6.47 -6.35
N ASP A 45 14.19 -6.59 -7.15
CA ASP A 45 15.06 -7.77 -7.18
C ASP A 45 15.87 -7.94 -5.89
N ASN A 46 16.10 -6.83 -5.17
CA ASN A 46 16.76 -6.82 -3.87
C ASN A 46 15.77 -6.70 -2.71
N TRP A 47 14.46 -6.84 -2.97
CA TRP A 47 13.43 -6.71 -1.94
C TRP A 47 13.71 -7.67 -0.77
N LEU A 48 14.16 -7.08 0.35
CA LEU A 48 14.33 -7.68 1.67
C LEU A 48 14.89 -9.11 1.69
N LYS A 49 15.91 -9.41 0.87
CA LYS A 49 16.62 -10.69 0.94
C LYS A 49 17.20 -11.00 2.34
N ASN A 50 17.16 -10.08 3.32
CA ASN A 50 17.78 -10.22 4.65
C ASN A 50 17.08 -9.48 5.82
N LEU A 51 15.82 -9.03 5.74
CA LEU A 51 15.19 -8.22 6.80
C LEU A 51 13.75 -8.66 7.11
N GLU A 52 13.45 -8.90 8.40
CA GLU A 52 12.07 -9.06 8.87
C GLU A 52 11.38 -7.70 8.87
N GLY A 53 10.26 -7.58 8.14
CA GLY A 53 9.57 -6.30 7.91
C GLY A 53 9.09 -5.54 9.16
N ARG A 54 9.05 -6.23 10.31
CA ARG A 54 8.67 -5.73 11.63
C ARG A 54 9.73 -4.85 12.29
N ASP A 55 11.00 -4.98 11.90
CA ASP A 55 12.11 -4.19 12.47
C ASP A 55 12.42 -2.92 11.66
N LEU A 56 11.69 -2.69 10.56
CA LEU A 56 11.90 -1.53 9.69
C LEU A 56 11.10 -0.33 10.19
N ASP A 57 11.73 0.84 10.13
CA ASP A 57 11.04 2.07 10.46
C ASP A 57 9.94 2.41 9.44
N ARG A 58 8.97 3.18 9.89
CA ARG A 58 7.85 3.64 9.07
C ARG A 58 8.32 4.42 7.83
N THR A 59 9.44 5.13 7.93
CA THR A 59 9.99 5.93 6.82
C THR A 59 10.38 5.05 5.64
N PHE A 60 11.05 3.93 5.91
CA PHE A 60 11.41 2.94 4.91
C PHE A 60 10.16 2.29 4.30
N LYS A 61 9.17 1.93 5.14
CA LYS A 61 7.90 1.35 4.65
C LYS A 61 7.17 2.33 3.73
N CYS A 62 7.18 3.62 4.04
CA CYS A 62 6.63 4.66 3.17
C CYS A 62 7.43 4.80 1.86
N TYR A 63 8.76 4.76 1.92
CA TYR A 63 9.61 4.78 0.73
C TYR A 63 9.32 3.58 -0.18
N ALA A 64 9.22 2.38 0.41
CA ALA A 64 8.89 1.17 -0.32
C ALA A 64 7.50 1.25 -0.97
N THR A 65 6.50 1.74 -0.22
CA THR A 65 5.15 1.99 -0.77
C THR A 65 5.18 3.01 -1.91
N CYS A 66 5.99 4.06 -1.79
CA CYS A 66 6.16 5.02 -2.87
C CYS A 66 6.71 4.37 -4.14
N MET A 67 7.71 3.49 -4.02
CA MET A 67 8.23 2.76 -5.16
C MET A 67 7.13 1.96 -5.88
N LEU A 68 6.22 1.31 -5.13
CA LEU A 68 5.08 0.60 -5.71
C LEU A 68 4.15 1.53 -6.49
N PHE A 69 3.92 2.74 -5.99
CA PHE A 69 3.14 3.76 -6.70
C PHE A 69 3.86 4.23 -7.96
N ASP A 70 5.17 4.51 -7.88
CA ASP A 70 5.98 4.96 -9.02
C ASP A 70 5.99 3.91 -10.16
N MET A 71 6.02 2.63 -9.79
CA MET A 71 5.95 1.51 -10.73
C MET A 71 4.53 1.22 -11.25
N ASN A 72 3.50 1.91 -10.75
CA ASN A 72 2.08 1.58 -10.95
C ASN A 72 1.74 0.12 -10.57
N ILE A 73 2.46 -0.45 -9.60
CA ILE A 73 2.13 -1.75 -9.00
C ILE A 73 1.00 -1.58 -7.99
N MET A 74 0.95 -0.45 -7.31
CA MET A 74 -0.15 -0.10 -6.41
C MET A 74 -0.70 1.26 -6.81
N ASP A 75 -2.01 1.45 -6.73
CA ASP A 75 -2.63 2.75 -6.96
C ASP A 75 -3.02 3.46 -5.64
N GLY A 76 -3.52 4.69 -5.76
CA GLY A 76 -3.91 5.51 -4.62
C GLY A 76 -5.08 4.94 -3.79
N SER A 77 -5.76 3.89 -4.25
CA SER A 77 -6.76 3.15 -3.48
C SER A 77 -6.18 1.95 -2.72
N GLY A 78 -4.90 1.65 -2.93
CA GLY A 78 -4.24 0.45 -2.40
C GLY A 78 -4.42 -0.78 -3.29
N GLU A 79 -5.13 -0.67 -4.41
CA GLU A 79 -5.30 -1.79 -5.33
C GLU A 79 -3.99 -2.08 -6.06
N LEU A 80 -3.72 -3.38 -6.21
CA LEU A 80 -2.49 -3.88 -6.81
C LEU A 80 -2.72 -4.29 -8.27
N HIS A 81 -1.88 -3.75 -9.15
CA HIS A 81 -1.86 -4.00 -10.59
C HIS A 81 -0.62 -4.81 -10.96
N MET A 82 -0.57 -6.05 -10.45
CA MET A 82 0.59 -6.95 -10.58
C MET A 82 0.69 -7.59 -11.97
N GLU A 83 -0.30 -7.39 -12.85
CA GLU A 83 -0.34 -7.95 -14.20
C GLU A 83 0.92 -7.56 -14.99
N LYS A 84 1.36 -6.30 -14.86
CA LYS A 84 2.55 -5.79 -15.56
C LYS A 84 3.88 -6.30 -15.00
N TYR A 85 3.90 -6.70 -13.72
CA TYR A 85 5.11 -7.24 -13.09
C TYR A 85 5.25 -8.74 -13.33
N LEU A 86 4.13 -9.44 -13.47
CA LEU A 86 4.07 -10.90 -13.54
C LEU A 86 3.90 -11.43 -14.96
N GLU A 87 3.70 -10.58 -15.97
CA GLU A 87 3.72 -10.99 -17.39
C GLU A 87 5.02 -11.70 -17.82
N THR A 88 6.11 -11.56 -17.06
CA THR A 88 7.39 -12.24 -17.31
C THR A 88 7.50 -13.66 -16.75
N GLU A 89 6.65 -14.08 -15.81
CA GLU A 89 6.69 -15.42 -15.20
C GLU A 89 5.24 -15.91 -15.07
N ALA A 90 4.86 -16.89 -15.90
CA ALA A 90 3.48 -17.38 -16.05
C ALA A 90 2.72 -17.44 -14.71
N LEU A 91 1.76 -16.52 -14.54
CA LEU A 91 0.90 -16.46 -13.36
C LEU A 91 0.32 -17.83 -13.04
N GLU A 92 0.74 -18.42 -11.92
CA GLU A 92 0.15 -19.66 -11.44
C GLU A 92 -1.36 -19.50 -11.22
N LYS A 93 -2.13 -20.56 -11.49
CA LYS A 93 -3.59 -20.55 -11.29
C LYS A 93 -4.03 -20.23 -9.86
N SER A 94 -3.14 -20.42 -8.88
CA SER A 94 -3.34 -20.15 -7.45
C SER A 94 -3.23 -18.64 -7.11
N TRP A 95 -2.57 -17.86 -7.97
CA TRP A 95 -2.16 -16.49 -7.69
C TRP A 95 -3.30 -15.54 -7.33
N PRO A 96 -4.45 -15.50 -8.04
CA PRO A 96 -5.53 -14.58 -7.71
C PRO A 96 -6.08 -14.79 -6.29
N LYS A 97 -6.14 -16.04 -5.83
CA LYS A 97 -6.57 -16.38 -4.47
C LYS A 97 -5.53 -15.94 -3.44
N SER A 98 -4.25 -16.18 -3.72
CA SER A 98 -3.16 -15.79 -2.82
C SER A 98 -3.05 -14.26 -2.66
N VAL A 99 -3.21 -13.50 -3.75
CA VAL A 99 -3.28 -12.03 -3.71
C VAL A 99 -4.50 -11.55 -2.91
N ALA A 100 -5.66 -12.20 -3.08
CA ALA A 100 -6.85 -11.88 -2.30
C ALA A 100 -6.64 -12.14 -0.80
N ASN A 101 -5.91 -13.19 -0.43
CA ASN A 101 -5.54 -13.45 0.96
C ASN A 101 -4.63 -12.35 1.52
N CYS A 102 -3.64 -11.87 0.74
CA CYS A 102 -2.82 -10.72 1.14
C CYS A 102 -3.70 -9.50 1.44
N ARG A 103 -4.66 -9.16 0.56
CA ARG A 103 -5.57 -8.04 0.80
C ARG A 103 -6.40 -8.22 2.06
N TYR A 104 -6.86 -9.44 2.33
CA TYR A 104 -7.63 -9.74 3.53
C TYR A 104 -6.81 -9.58 4.81
N GLU A 105 -5.53 -9.97 4.79
CA GLU A 105 -4.61 -9.84 5.94
C GLU A 105 -4.42 -8.39 6.38
N PHE A 106 -4.40 -7.45 5.43
CA PHE A 106 -4.20 -6.02 5.69
C PHE A 106 -5.48 -5.18 5.56
N ALA A 107 -6.66 -5.79 5.56
CA ALA A 107 -7.94 -5.09 5.30
C ALA A 107 -8.27 -4.00 6.33
N ASP A 108 -7.80 -4.14 7.57
CA ASP A 108 -8.02 -3.19 8.67
C ASP A 108 -6.86 -2.18 8.84
N GLU A 109 -5.81 -2.26 8.02
CA GLU A 109 -4.67 -1.35 8.09
C GLU A 109 -5.01 0.01 7.47
N MET A 110 -4.91 1.07 8.27
CA MET A 110 -5.25 2.44 7.86
C MET A 110 -4.02 3.26 7.47
N ASP A 111 -2.82 2.85 7.89
CA ASP A 111 -1.58 3.48 7.49
C ASP A 111 -1.16 2.94 6.12
N ILE A 112 -1.29 3.77 5.08
CA ILE A 112 -0.94 3.39 3.70
C ILE A 112 0.51 2.91 3.55
N CYS A 113 1.44 3.34 4.41
CA CYS A 113 2.81 2.86 4.38
C CYS A 113 2.94 1.44 4.95
N GLU A 114 2.20 1.14 6.02
CA GLU A 114 2.15 -0.22 6.59
C GLU A 114 1.39 -1.16 5.64
N TYR A 115 0.25 -0.72 5.11
CA TYR A 115 -0.52 -1.44 4.11
C TYR A 115 0.31 -1.74 2.86
N GLY A 116 0.90 -0.71 2.25
CA GLY A 116 1.68 -0.84 1.02
C GLY A 116 2.87 -1.79 1.18
N PHE A 117 3.59 -1.64 2.29
CA PHE A 117 4.71 -2.49 2.63
C PHE A 117 4.30 -3.93 2.94
N GLY A 118 3.23 -4.13 3.71
CA GLY A 118 2.68 -5.46 4.03
C GLY A 118 2.22 -6.21 2.79
N MET A 119 1.49 -5.53 1.92
CA MET A 119 1.05 -6.06 0.63
C MET A 119 2.25 -6.49 -0.24
N ALA A 120 3.27 -5.64 -0.38
CA ALA A 120 4.47 -6.01 -1.13
C ALA A 120 5.22 -7.20 -0.53
N ASN A 121 5.34 -7.29 0.79
CA ASN A 121 5.95 -8.45 1.44
C ASN A 121 5.18 -9.74 1.18
N CYS A 122 3.85 -9.69 1.26
CA CYS A 122 3.03 -10.85 0.99
C CYS A 122 3.21 -11.32 -0.46
N LEU A 123 3.16 -10.40 -1.43
CA LEU A 123 3.39 -10.70 -2.85
C LEU A 123 4.78 -11.27 -3.14
N MET A 124 5.82 -10.69 -2.54
CA MET A 124 7.20 -11.16 -2.70
C MET A 124 7.39 -12.55 -2.08
N SER A 125 6.73 -12.83 -0.96
CA SER A 125 6.72 -14.16 -0.34
C SER A 125 6.03 -15.19 -1.23
N LEU A 126 4.92 -14.82 -1.87
CA LEU A 126 4.25 -15.67 -2.84
C LEU A 126 5.14 -15.94 -4.05
N ARG A 127 5.80 -14.93 -4.61
CA ARG A 127 6.75 -15.10 -5.74
C ARG A 127 7.93 -16.01 -5.35
N ALA A 128 8.50 -15.78 -4.16
CA ALA A 128 9.60 -16.58 -3.67
C ALA A 128 9.19 -18.05 -3.49
N ALA A 129 7.94 -18.34 -3.09
CA ALA A 129 7.44 -19.70 -2.97
C ALA A 129 7.26 -20.42 -4.33
N THR A 130 6.93 -19.69 -5.40
CA THR A 130 6.74 -20.26 -6.75
C THR A 130 8.05 -20.51 -7.49
N THR A 131 9.16 -19.87 -7.10
CA THR A 131 10.48 -20.07 -7.74
C THR A 131 11.22 -21.36 -7.31
N TRP A 132 10.62 -22.21 -6.47
CA TRP A 132 11.21 -23.49 -6.01
C TRP A 132 10.62 -24.75 -6.67
N GLU A 133 9.80 -24.61 -7.72
CA GLU A 133 9.34 -25.73 -8.56
C GLU A 133 10.14 -25.85 -9.87
#